data_AF-A0AAN9RC11-F1
#
_entry.id   AF-A0AAN9RC11-F1
#
_cell.length_a   1.000
_cell.length_b   1.000
_cell.length_c   1.000
_cell.angle_alpha   90.00
_cell.angle_beta   90.00
_cell.angle_gamma   90.00
#
_symmetry.space_group_name_H-M   'P 1'
#
loop_
_entity.id
_entity.type
_entity.pdbx_description
1 polymer ?
#
loop_
_entity_poly.entity_id
_entity_poly.type
_entity_poly.pdbx_seq_one_letter_code
_entity_poly.pdbx_strand_id
1 'polypeptide(L)'
;MLSEMTEVTELHPVPDAHVPVMRLKFNGVSIDLLYAKLSLWVIPENLDISQESILQNADEQTVRSLNGCRVTDQVLRLVPNIQNFRTTLKCMKFWAKHRGVYSNV
;
A
#
# COMPACT_ATOMS: atom_id res chain seq x y z
N MET A 1 -9.89 -1.26 19.79
CA MET A 1 -10.52 -0.60 18.62
C MET A 1 -10.86 -1.60 17.50
N LEU A 2 -9.94 -2.04 16.63
CA LEU A 2 -10.32 -2.91 15.49
C LEU A 2 -10.95 -4.24 15.90
N SER A 3 -10.44 -4.89 16.95
CA SER A 3 -10.97 -6.16 17.46
C SER A 3 -12.35 -6.04 18.12
N GLU A 4 -12.82 -4.83 18.39
CA GLU A 4 -14.11 -4.55 19.04
C GLU A 4 -15.20 -4.17 18.02
N MET A 5 -14.82 -3.97 16.75
CA MET A 5 -15.73 -3.60 15.67
C MET A 5 -16.39 -4.86 15.10
N THR A 6 -17.72 -4.87 14.99
CA THR A 6 -18.48 -6.03 14.50
C THR A 6 -18.30 -6.24 13.00
N GLU A 7 -17.92 -5.20 12.27
CA GLU A 7 -17.61 -5.22 10.83
C GLU A 7 -16.27 -5.89 10.52
N VAL A 8 -15.39 -6.02 11.52
CA VAL A 8 -14.04 -6.58 11.38
C VAL A 8 -14.07 -8.08 11.64
N THR A 9 -13.61 -8.84 10.65
CA THR A 9 -13.40 -10.29 10.70
C THR A 9 -12.00 -10.62 10.22
N GLU A 10 -11.52 -11.85 10.48
CA GLU A 10 -10.20 -12.31 10.01
C GLU A 10 -9.02 -11.38 10.37
N LEU A 11 -9.08 -10.72 11.52
CA LEU A 11 -8.02 -9.82 12.00
C LEU A 11 -6.75 -10.62 12.33
N HIS A 12 -5.70 -10.42 11.56
CA HIS A 12 -4.47 -11.18 11.63
C HIS A 12 -3.23 -10.29 11.45
N PRO A 13 -2.53 -9.92 12.53
CA PRO A 13 -1.27 -9.17 12.45
C PRO A 13 -0.11 -10.08 12.01
N VAL A 14 0.75 -9.57 11.12
CA VAL A 14 1.96 -10.22 10.61
C VAL A 14 3.16 -9.28 10.78
N PRO A 15 3.70 -9.14 12.01
CA PRO A 15 4.77 -8.18 12.30
C PRO A 15 6.12 -8.57 11.69
N ASP A 16 6.38 -9.86 11.52
CA ASP A 16 7.68 -10.39 11.06
C ASP A 16 7.81 -10.43 9.52
N ALA A 17 6.81 -9.93 8.79
CA ALA A 17 6.89 -9.82 7.33
C ALA A 17 7.93 -8.77 6.89
N HIS A 18 8.41 -8.88 5.64
CA HIS A 18 9.35 -7.90 5.07
C HIS A 18 8.84 -6.45 5.16
N VAL A 19 7.52 -6.29 5.00
CA VAL A 19 6.77 -5.08 5.35
C VAL A 19 5.71 -5.50 6.38
N PRO A 20 5.78 -5.03 7.64
CA PRO A 20 4.80 -5.36 8.66
C PRO A 20 3.39 -4.97 8.22
N VAL A 21 2.44 -5.89 8.37
CA VAL A 21 1.06 -5.71 7.89
C VAL A 21 0.07 -6.34 8.85
N MET A 22 -1.08 -5.68 9.02
CA MET A 22 -2.24 -6.26 9.68
C MET A 22 -3.30 -6.56 8.62
N ARG A 23 -3.60 -7.84 8.41
CA ARG A 23 -4.63 -8.27 7.48
C ARG A 23 -5.97 -8.35 8.20
N LEU A 24 -7.04 -7.90 7.57
CA LEU A 24 -8.39 -8.04 8.08
C LEU A 24 -9.40 -8.10 6.94
N LYS A 25 -10.63 -8.50 7.26
CA LYS A 25 -11.80 -8.25 6.43
C LYS A 25 -12.71 -7.25 7.11
N PHE A 26 -12.96 -6.12 6.46
CA PHE A 26 -13.92 -5.11 6.92
C PHE A 26 -15.15 -5.17 6.02
N ASN A 27 -16.33 -5.48 6.57
CA ASN A 27 -17.56 -5.70 5.79
C ASN A 27 -17.36 -6.68 4.61
N GLY A 28 -16.58 -7.75 4.84
CA GLY A 28 -16.25 -8.76 3.83
C GLY A 28 -15.15 -8.37 2.82
N VAL A 29 -14.68 -7.12 2.84
CA VAL A 29 -13.58 -6.65 1.96
C VAL A 29 -12.24 -6.88 2.63
N SER A 30 -11.33 -7.58 1.96
CA SER A 30 -9.97 -7.80 2.46
C SER A 30 -9.15 -6.51 2.44
N ILE A 31 -8.54 -6.17 3.58
CA ILE A 31 -7.71 -4.99 3.77
C ILE A 31 -6.37 -5.44 4.35
N ASP A 32 -5.29 -5.00 3.71
CA ASP A 32 -3.92 -5.08 4.23
C ASP A 32 -3.57 -3.70 4.79
N LEU A 33 -3.55 -3.57 6.12
CA LEU A 33 -3.27 -2.32 6.83
C LEU A 33 -1.78 -2.25 7.18
N LEU A 34 -1.09 -1.28 6.57
CA LEU A 34 0.33 -0.98 6.84
C LEU A 34 0.47 0.14 7.87
N TYR A 35 1.66 0.24 8.47
CA TYR A 35 2.01 1.29 9.42
C TYR A 35 3.33 1.96 9.04
N ALA A 36 3.38 3.28 9.20
CA ALA A 36 4.56 4.10 8.98
C ALA A 36 4.62 5.20 10.04
N LYS A 37 5.76 5.33 10.73
CA LYS A 37 5.98 6.37 11.74
C LYS A 37 6.81 7.50 11.15
N LEU A 38 6.19 8.67 10.98
CA LEU A 38 6.90 9.86 10.49
C LEU A 38 7.54 10.65 11.65
N SER A 39 8.67 11.30 11.39
CA SER A 39 9.33 12.23 12.32
C SER A 39 8.63 13.60 12.39
N LEU A 40 7.30 13.58 12.53
CA LEU A 40 6.45 14.76 12.65
C LEU A 40 5.67 14.69 13.97
N TRP A 41 5.55 15.83 14.66
CA TRP A 41 4.76 15.92 15.89
C TRP A 41 3.26 15.80 15.65
N VAL A 42 2.81 16.31 14.50
CA VAL A 42 1.41 16.30 14.06
C VAL A 42 1.42 15.94 12.58
N ILE A 43 0.50 15.06 12.17
CA ILE A 43 0.30 14.73 10.76
C ILE A 43 -0.70 15.74 10.18
N PRO A 44 -0.27 16.63 9.27
CA PRO A 44 -1.19 17.57 8.64
C PRO A 44 -2.10 16.83 7.64
N GLU A 45 -3.36 17.27 7.49
CA GLU A 45 -4.33 16.63 6.60
C GLU A 45 -3.89 16.66 5.11
N ASN A 46 -3.11 17.67 4.73
CA ASN A 46 -2.59 17.87 3.37
C ASN A 46 -1.15 17.38 3.20
N LEU A 47 -0.68 16.45 4.04
CA LEU A 47 0.68 15.91 3.95
C LEU A 47 0.93 15.24 2.58
N ASP A 48 1.91 15.76 1.83
CA ASP A 48 2.38 15.12 0.61
C ASP A 48 3.49 14.12 0.92
N ILE A 49 3.13 12.84 0.96
CA ILE A 49 4.07 11.74 1.24
C ILE A 49 5.04 11.47 0.07
N SER A 50 4.92 12.15 -1.08
CA SER A 50 5.84 11.99 -2.22
C SER A 50 7.18 12.73 -2.05
N GLN A 51 7.23 13.70 -1.13
CA GLN A 51 8.45 14.46 -0.84
C GLN A 51 9.54 13.58 -0.21
N GLU A 52 10.78 13.70 -0.64
CA GLU A 52 11.89 12.88 -0.09
C GLU A 52 12.18 13.18 1.39
N SER A 53 11.89 14.40 1.84
CA SER A 53 12.04 14.83 3.24
C SER A 53 11.23 13.97 4.21
N ILE A 54 10.13 13.35 3.76
CA ILE A 54 9.28 12.45 4.56
C ILE A 54 10.04 11.21 5.03
N LEU A 55 11.08 10.80 4.29
CA LEU A 55 11.88 9.62 4.61
C LEU A 55 13.06 9.94 5.54
N GLN A 56 13.29 11.21 5.88
CA GLN A 56 14.39 11.58 6.78
C GLN A 56 14.13 11.01 8.18
N ASN A 57 15.14 10.33 8.73
CA ASN A 57 15.10 9.67 10.05
C ASN A 57 14.04 8.57 10.18
N ALA A 58 13.41 8.13 9.08
CA ALA A 58 12.52 6.98 9.09
C ALA A 58 13.33 5.68 9.21
N ASP A 59 12.84 4.75 10.03
CA ASP A 59 13.38 3.39 10.07
C ASP A 59 13.07 2.63 8.76
N GLU A 60 13.78 1.53 8.54
CA GLU A 60 13.68 0.76 7.30
C GLU A 60 12.25 0.22 7.06
N GLN A 61 11.54 -0.17 8.13
CA GLN A 61 10.16 -0.67 8.02
C GLN A 61 9.22 0.45 7.56
N THR A 62 9.34 1.64 8.13
CA THR A 62 8.59 2.84 7.74
C THR A 62 8.86 3.20 6.29
N VAL A 63 10.13 3.20 5.86
CA VAL A 63 10.49 3.46 4.46
C VAL A 63 9.81 2.44 3.52
N ARG A 64 9.88 1.15 3.86
CA ARG A 64 9.24 0.09 3.06
C ARG A 64 7.70 0.24 3.02
N SER A 65 7.07 0.56 4.15
CA SER A 65 5.62 0.80 4.22
C SER A 65 5.18 1.99 3.37
N LEU A 66 5.96 3.07 3.33
CA LEU A 66 5.64 4.27 2.53
C LEU A 66 5.88 4.08 1.03
N ASN A 67 6.84 3.23 0.65
CA ASN A 67 7.20 3.01 -0.75
C ASN A 67 6.03 2.54 -1.62
N GLY A 68 5.12 1.72 -1.07
CA GLY A 68 3.93 1.26 -1.82
C GLY A 68 3.09 2.41 -2.37
N CYS A 69 2.76 3.39 -1.52
CA CYS A 69 1.99 4.57 -1.93
C CYS A 69 2.82 5.49 -2.83
N ARG A 70 4.07 5.79 -2.43
CA ARG A 70 4.96 6.69 -3.18
C ARG A 70 5.20 6.22 -4.62
N VAL A 71 5.49 4.94 -4.81
CA VAL A 71 5.72 4.36 -6.15
C VAL A 71 4.45 4.39 -6.98
N THR A 72 3.30 4.06 -6.39
CA THR A 72 2.01 4.11 -7.09
C THR A 72 1.71 5.52 -7.60
N ASP A 73 1.90 6.54 -6.76
CA ASP A 73 1.68 7.93 -7.13
C ASP A 73 2.66 8.41 -8.20
N GLN A 74 3.94 8.03 -8.10
CA GLN A 74 4.94 8.35 -9.13
C GLN A 74 4.58 7.72 -10.47
N VAL A 75 4.20 6.44 -10.51
CA VAL A 75 3.76 5.79 -11.75
C VAL A 75 2.59 6.54 -12.38
N LEU A 76 1.60 6.98 -11.59
CA LEU A 76 0.47 7.76 -12.09
C LEU A 76 0.87 9.15 -12.62
N ARG A 77 1.90 9.79 -12.03
CA ARG A 77 2.45 11.07 -12.51
C ARG A 77 3.26 10.93 -13.80
N LEU A 78 3.89 9.77 -14.03
CA LEU A 78 4.78 9.52 -15.17
C LEU A 78 4.04 9.11 -16.45
N VAL A 79 2.79 8.66 -16.35
CA VAL A 79 2.02 8.22 -17.52
C VAL A 79 1.32 9.40 -18.20
N PRO A 80 1.36 9.51 -19.54
CA PRO A 80 0.73 10.61 -20.26
C PRO A 80 -0.81 10.55 -20.26
N ASN A 81 -1.38 9.36 -20.02
CA ASN A 81 -2.82 9.17 -19.92
C ASN A 81 -3.16 8.05 -18.93
N ILE A 82 -3.71 8.42 -17.78
CA ILE A 82 -4.04 7.50 -16.68
C ILE A 82 -5.08 6.47 -17.09
N GLN A 83 -6.08 6.86 -17.90
CA GLN A 83 -7.15 5.95 -18.29
C GLN A 83 -6.64 4.85 -19.23
N ASN A 84 -5.83 5.23 -20.22
CA ASN A 84 -5.19 4.27 -21.12
C ASN A 84 -4.25 3.35 -20.34
N PHE A 85 -3.43 3.89 -19.44
CA PHE A 85 -2.56 3.09 -18.56
C PHE A 85 -3.37 2.06 -17.76
N ARG A 86 -4.47 2.46 -17.12
CA ARG A 86 -5.33 1.56 -16.34
C ARG A 86 -5.94 0.45 -17.19
N THR A 87 -6.45 0.77 -18.38
CA THR A 87 -7.01 -0.24 -19.30
C THR A 87 -5.93 -1.23 -19.74
N THR A 88 -4.78 -0.75 -20.18
CA THR A 88 -3.65 -1.58 -20.58
C THR A 88 -3.15 -2.46 -19.44
N LEU A 89 -2.99 -1.91 -18.23
CA LEU A 89 -2.54 -2.66 -17.05
C LEU A 89 -3.55 -3.76 -16.67
N LYS A 90 -4.86 -3.52 -16.79
CA LYS A 90 -5.88 -4.55 -16.58
C LYS A 90 -5.72 -5.70 -17.58
N CYS A 91 -5.56 -5.40 -18.87
CA CYS A 91 -5.34 -6.40 -19.91
C CYS A 91 -4.06 -7.21 -19.65
N MET A 92 -2.96 -6.54 -19.30
CA MET A 92 -1.70 -7.21 -18.99
C MET A 92 -1.78 -8.12 -17.77
N LYS A 93 -2.41 -7.66 -16.67
CA LYS A 93 -2.60 -8.49 -15.47
C LYS A 93 -3.47 -9.72 -15.76
N PHE A 94 -4.53 -9.55 -16.56
CA PHE A 94 -5.37 -10.67 -16.99
C PHE A 94 -4.59 -11.69 -17.83
N TRP A 95 -3.87 -11.21 -18.85
CA TRP A 95 -3.02 -12.05 -19.70
C TRP A 95 -1.97 -12.82 -18.89
N ALA A 96 -1.25 -12.14 -17.99
CA ALA A 96 -0.17 -12.75 -17.21
C ALA A 96 -0.68 -13.86 -16.28
N LYS A 97 -1.84 -13.64 -15.64
CA LYS A 97 -2.51 -14.66 -14.83
C LYS A 97 -2.90 -15.88 -15.67
N HIS A 98 -3.52 -15.67 -16.83
CA HIS A 98 -3.92 -16.76 -17.73
C HIS A 98 -2.73 -17.55 -18.30
N ARG A 99 -1.57 -16.90 -18.42
CA ARG A 99 -0.33 -17.54 -18.87
C ARG A 99 0.50 -18.15 -17.73
N GLY A 100 0.08 -18.02 -16.47
CA GLY A 100 0.80 -18.55 -15.32
C GLY A 100 2.12 -17.83 -15.03
N VAL A 101 2.31 -16.60 -15.52
CA VAL A 101 3.54 -15.81 -15.36
C VAL A 101 3.37 -14.64 -14.38
N TYR A 102 2.37 -14.70 -13.51
CA TYR A 102 2.05 -13.64 -12.54
C TYR A 102 2.29 -14.12 -11.11
N SER A 103 3.53 -14.01 -10.63
CA SER A 103 3.94 -14.22 -9.24
C SER A 103 5.13 -13.31 -8.91
N ASN A 104 5.22 -12.84 -7.67
CA ASN A 104 6.40 -12.14 -7.14
C ASN A 104 7.33 -13.07 -6.33
N VAL A 105 6.89 -14.31 -6.12
CA VAL A 105 7.60 -15.39 -5.42
C VAL A 105 7.94 -16.49 -6.42
#